data_AF-A0A2A2B1A2-F1
#
_entry.id   AF-A0A2A2B1A2-F1
#
_cell.length_a   1.000
_cell.length_b   1.000
_cell.length_c   1.000
_cell.angle_alpha   90.00
_cell.angle_beta   90.00
_cell.angle_gamma   90.00
#
_symmetry.space_group_name_H-M   'P 1'
#
loop_
_entity.id
_entity.type
_entity.pdbx_description
1 polymer ?
#
loop_
_entity_poly.entity_id
_entity_poly.type
_entity_poly.pdbx_seq_one_letter_code
_entity_poly.pdbx_strand_id
1 'polypeptide(L)'
;MKPRPMPEQPANHAYLRAACAILEALSGALPEGLSNADLARITQCSRPQVTRLCAALAQYGWVEKLPSERFRITARFARLALRVMASFEQAQARLADLQRNYTLPTL
;
A
#
# COMPACT_ATOMS: atom_id res chain seq x y z
N MET A 1 -5.84 9.73 -46.58
CA MET A 1 -6.00 9.32 -45.16
C MET A 1 -5.11 10.19 -44.30
N LYS A 2 -5.63 10.83 -43.25
CA LYS A 2 -4.78 11.48 -42.24
C LYS A 2 -4.08 10.39 -41.40
N PRO A 3 -2.80 10.53 -41.06
CA PRO A 3 -2.12 9.57 -40.20
C PRO A 3 -2.83 9.46 -38.86
N ARG A 4 -2.97 8.23 -38.36
CA ARG A 4 -3.51 7.93 -37.04
C ARG A 4 -2.69 8.69 -36.00
N PRO A 5 -3.29 9.47 -35.08
CA PRO A 5 -2.54 10.08 -34.00
C PRO A 5 -1.82 8.98 -33.22
N MET A 6 -0.52 9.18 -32.96
CA MET A 6 0.23 8.35 -32.04
C MET A 6 -0.49 8.37 -30.67
N PRO A 7 -0.54 7.25 -29.93
CA PRO A 7 -1.09 7.26 -28.57
C PRO A 7 -0.42 8.36 -27.75
N GLU A 8 -1.22 9.12 -27.01
CA GLU A 8 -0.74 10.12 -26.04
C GLU A 8 0.42 9.52 -25.22
N GLN A 9 1.54 10.25 -25.14
CA GLN A 9 2.64 9.90 -24.23
C GLN A 9 2.07 9.65 -22.83
N PRO A 10 2.46 8.56 -22.15
CA PRO A 10 1.83 8.19 -20.89
C PRO A 10 1.96 9.34 -19.89
N ALA A 11 0.82 9.75 -19.33
CA ALA A 11 0.78 10.82 -18.34
C ALA A 11 1.84 10.58 -17.26
N ASN A 12 2.55 11.63 -16.85
CA ASN A 12 3.63 11.53 -15.89
C ASN A 12 3.10 11.09 -14.51
N HIS A 13 3.09 9.79 -14.23
CA HIS A 13 2.58 9.20 -12.98
C HIS A 13 3.58 9.30 -11.81
N ALA A 14 4.53 10.24 -11.86
CA ALA A 14 5.53 10.43 -10.80
C ALA A 14 4.88 10.67 -9.41
N TYR A 15 3.74 11.36 -9.36
CA TYR A 15 3.02 11.61 -8.12
C TYR A 15 2.41 10.32 -7.52
N LEU A 16 1.90 9.41 -8.37
CA LEU A 16 1.36 8.11 -7.93
C LEU A 16 2.49 7.23 -7.38
N ARG A 17 3.62 7.15 -8.10
CA ARG A 17 4.79 6.40 -7.63
C ARG A 17 5.29 6.92 -6.27
N ALA A 18 5.34 8.24 -6.10
CA ALA A 18 5.72 8.85 -4.84
C ALA A 18 4.74 8.51 -3.70
N ALA A 19 3.43 8.52 -3.97
CA ALA A 19 2.42 8.15 -2.98
C ALA A 19 2.55 6.67 -2.55
N CYS A 20 2.77 5.76 -3.49
CA CYS A 20 3.03 4.35 -3.19
C CYS A 20 4.29 4.18 -2.33
N ALA A 21 5.38 4.84 -2.71
CA ALA A 21 6.63 4.79 -1.96
C ALA A 21 6.49 5.35 -0.52
N ILE A 22 5.67 6.39 -0.31
CA ILE A 22 5.35 6.88 1.03
C ILE A 22 4.64 5.80 1.86
N LEU A 23 3.64 5.13 1.29
CA LEU A 23 2.88 4.08 2.01
C LEU A 23 3.76 2.88 2.38
N GLU A 24 4.62 2.45 1.45
CA GLU A 24 5.60 1.40 1.70
C GLU A 24 6.55 1.80 2.83
N ALA A 25 7.14 2.99 2.77
CA ALA A 25 8.04 3.50 3.81
C ALA A 25 7.35 3.57 5.19
N LEU A 26 6.12 4.08 5.25
CA LEU A 26 5.36 4.21 6.49
C LEU A 26 4.93 2.86 7.09
N SER A 27 4.73 1.83 6.26
CA SER A 27 4.36 0.49 6.73
C SER A 27 5.45 -0.19 7.56
N GLY A 28 6.72 0.14 7.30
CA GLY A 28 7.88 -0.38 8.03
C GLY A 28 8.31 0.46 9.24
N ALA A 29 7.59 1.54 9.56
CA ALA A 29 8.00 2.54 10.55
C ALA A 29 7.01 2.69 11.71
N LEU A 30 6.21 1.67 12.00
CA LEU A 30 5.33 1.66 13.17
C LEU A 30 6.10 1.30 14.46
N PRO A 31 5.72 1.86 15.62
CA PRO A 31 4.66 2.86 15.84
C PRO A 31 5.11 4.33 15.65
N GLU A 32 6.41 4.60 15.55
CA GLU A 32 7.01 5.94 15.66
C GLU A 32 6.69 6.87 14.48
N GLY A 33 6.54 6.29 13.29
CA GLY A 33 6.32 7.01 12.04
C GLY A 33 7.56 7.74 11.48
N LEU A 34 7.37 8.40 10.34
CA LEU A 34 8.42 9.11 9.62
C LEU A 34 8.11 10.60 9.53
N SER A 35 9.14 11.44 9.62
CA SER A 35 9.01 12.88 9.38
C SER A 35 8.92 13.17 7.87
N ASN A 36 8.48 14.38 7.50
CA ASN A 36 8.55 14.85 6.12
C ASN A 36 9.97 14.82 5.54
N ALA A 37 11.00 15.03 6.37
CA ALA A 37 12.40 14.97 5.94
C ALA A 37 12.84 13.53 5.64
N ASP A 38 12.44 12.58 6.49
CA ASP A 38 12.70 11.15 6.28
C ASP A 38 12.05 10.67 4.98
N LEU A 39 10.76 10.99 4.80
CA LEU A 39 9.99 10.62 3.62
C LEU A 39 10.57 11.24 2.34
N ALA A 40 10.93 12.53 2.36
CA ALA A 40 11.54 13.19 1.20
C ALA A 40 12.84 12.51 0.77
N ARG A 41 13.67 12.11 1.74
CA ARG A 41 14.92 11.37 1.48
C ARG A 41 14.65 9.97 0.92
N ILE A 42 13.68 9.24 1.49
CA ILE A 42 13.36 7.87 1.06
C ILE A 42 12.76 7.87 -0.34
N THR A 43 11.82 8.76 -0.63
CA THR A 43 11.07 8.76 -1.89
C THR A 43 11.70 9.63 -2.98
N GLN A 44 12.85 10.25 -2.70
CA GLN A 44 13.53 11.19 -3.61
C GLN A 44 12.59 12.31 -4.11
N CYS A 45 11.70 12.76 -3.23
CA CYS A 45 10.71 13.80 -3.53
C CYS A 45 11.04 15.08 -2.75
N SER A 46 10.51 16.22 -3.23
CA SER A 46 10.60 17.46 -2.47
C SER A 46 9.72 17.41 -1.21
N ARG A 47 10.13 18.07 -0.12
CA ARG A 47 9.34 18.16 1.12
C ARG A 47 7.92 18.74 0.90
N PRO A 48 7.70 19.76 0.06
CA PRO A 48 6.35 20.24 -0.25
C PRO A 48 5.49 19.17 -0.95
N GLN A 49 6.08 18.37 -1.84
CA GLN A 49 5.38 17.26 -2.49
C GLN A 49 4.97 16.19 -1.47
N VAL A 50 5.88 15.78 -0.58
CA VAL A 50 5.57 14.85 0.52
C VAL A 50 4.42 15.38 1.37
N THR A 51 4.47 16.66 1.77
CA THR A 51 3.42 17.27 2.58
C THR A 51 2.04 17.17 1.92
N ARG A 52 1.96 17.50 0.62
CA ARG A 52 0.70 17.37 -0.15
C ARG A 52 0.22 15.93 -0.25
N LEU A 53 1.13 14.98 -0.53
CA LEU A 53 0.79 13.57 -0.67
C LEU A 53 0.33 12.97 0.67
N CYS A 54 1.02 13.25 1.77
CA CYS A 54 0.61 12.81 3.11
C CYS A 54 -0.76 13.39 3.49
N ALA A 55 -1.04 14.66 3.15
CA ALA A 55 -2.36 15.25 3.36
C ALA A 55 -3.46 14.53 2.56
N ALA A 56 -3.21 14.22 1.28
CA ALA A 56 -4.15 13.47 0.45
C ALA A 56 -4.39 12.03 0.97
N LEU A 57 -3.33 11.34 1.37
CA LEU A 57 -3.42 10.01 1.97
C LEU A 57 -4.13 10.02 3.33
N ALA A 58 -3.99 11.10 4.10
CA ALA A 58 -4.71 11.29 5.35
C ALA A 58 -6.20 11.58 5.13
N GLN A 59 -6.56 12.40 4.14
CA GLN A 59 -7.95 12.59 3.73
C GLN A 59 -8.60 11.28 3.28
N TYR A 60 -7.84 10.41 2.61
CA TYR A 60 -8.31 9.07 2.24
C TYR A 60 -8.41 8.09 3.43
N GLY A 61 -7.78 8.44 4.57
CA GLY A 61 -7.80 7.67 5.81
C GLY A 61 -6.75 6.56 5.87
N TRP A 62 -5.70 6.62 5.05
CA TRP A 62 -4.63 5.61 5.02
C TRP A 62 -3.39 6.01 5.84
N VAL A 63 -3.19 7.31 6.03
CA VAL A 63 -2.10 7.87 6.82
C VAL A 63 -2.69 8.78 7.90
N GLU A 64 -2.02 8.88 9.04
CA GLU A 64 -2.34 9.87 10.07
C GLU A 64 -1.09 10.62 10.49
N LYS A 65 -1.28 11.87 10.92
CA LYS A 65 -0.22 12.70 11.50
C LYS A 65 -0.26 12.57 13.01
N LEU A 66 0.89 12.28 13.61
CA LEU A 66 1.07 12.14 15.05
C LEU A 66 1.32 13.51 15.70
N PRO A 67 1.13 13.63 17.03
CA PRO A 67 1.49 14.83 17.78
C PRO A 67 2.97 15.23 17.65
N SER A 68 3.85 14.27 17.32
CA SER A 68 5.28 14.46 17.07
C SER A 68 5.61 15.03 15.68
N GLU A 69 4.60 15.46 14.92
CA GLU A 69 4.74 15.94 13.53
C GLU A 69 5.22 14.86 12.53
N ARG A 70 5.23 13.58 12.95
CA ARG A 70 5.51 12.42 12.11
C ARG A 70 4.23 11.85 11.50
N PHE A 71 4.37 11.06 10.45
CA PHE A 71 3.27 10.34 9.81
C PHE A 71 3.42 8.83 10.02
N ARG A 72 2.30 8.11 10.12
CA ARG A 72 2.26 6.64 10.10
C ARG A 72 1.07 6.13 9.30
N ILE A 73 1.09 4.87 8.89
CA ILE A 73 -0.11 4.22 8.33
C ILE A 73 -1.18 4.03 9.40
N THR A 74 -2.44 4.08 9.00
CA THR A 74 -3.58 3.78 9.88
C THR A 74 -3.88 2.28 9.87
N ALA A 75 -4.64 1.83 10.87
CA ALA A 75 -5.19 0.47 10.87
C ALA A 75 -6.05 0.17 9.62
N ARG A 76 -6.66 1.18 8.99
CA ARG A 76 -7.43 1.00 7.74
C ARG A 76 -6.54 0.51 6.60
N PHE A 77 -5.34 1.05 6.47
CA PHE A 77 -4.37 0.59 5.49
C PHE A 77 -3.86 -0.81 5.83
N ALA A 78 -3.47 -1.04 7.09
CA ALA A 78 -2.97 -2.35 7.55
C ALA A 78 -3.97 -3.50 7.31
N ARG A 79 -5.28 -3.24 7.40
CA ARG A 79 -6.32 -4.25 7.11
C ARG A 79 -6.28 -4.81 5.70
N LEU A 80 -5.66 -4.14 4.73
CA LEU A 80 -5.52 -4.68 3.37
C LEU A 80 -4.65 -5.95 3.38
N ALA A 81 -3.49 -5.91 4.05
CA ALA A 81 -2.63 -7.07 4.20
C ALA A 81 -3.32 -8.20 5.00
N LEU A 82 -4.04 -7.85 6.07
CA LEU A 82 -4.77 -8.84 6.87
C LEU A 82 -5.87 -9.56 6.07
N ARG A 83 -6.56 -8.88 5.15
CA ARG A 83 -7.54 -9.51 4.25
C ARG A 83 -6.90 -10.51 3.29
N VAL A 84 -5.70 -10.20 2.79
CA VAL A 84 -4.92 -11.11 1.95
C VAL A 84 -4.51 -12.35 2.74
N MET A 85 -4.00 -12.18 3.96
CA MET A 85 -3.63 -13.30 4.84
C MET A 85 -4.82 -14.20 5.15
N ALA A 86 -5.97 -13.63 5.52
CA ALA A 86 -7.19 -14.39 5.77
C ALA A 86 -7.64 -15.20 4.53
N SER A 87 -7.41 -14.68 3.32
CA SER A 87 -7.73 -15.39 2.07
C SER A 87 -6.81 -16.59 1.86
N PHE A 88 -5.53 -16.47 2.20
CA PHE A 88 -4.58 -17.59 2.16
C PHE A 88 -4.91 -18.66 3.19
N GLU A 89 -5.28 -18.27 4.42
CA GLU A 89 -5.71 -19.21 5.47
C GLU A 89 -6.94 -20.02 5.02
N GLN A 90 -7.94 -19.38 4.42
CA GLN A 90 -9.10 -20.06 3.87
C GLN A 90 -8.74 -21.02 2.73
N ALA A 91 -7.81 -20.62 1.85
CA ALA A 91 -7.33 -21.50 0.78
C ALA A 91 -6.60 -22.72 1.33
N GLN A 92 -5.75 -22.55 2.35
CA GLN A 92 -5.05 -23.63 3.02
C GLN A 92 -6.02 -24.61 3.68
N ALA A 93 -7.05 -24.11 4.38
CA ALA A 93 -8.08 -24.95 4.99
C ALA A 93 -8.82 -25.81 3.95
N ARG A 94 -9.23 -25.21 2.83
CA ARG A 94 -9.89 -25.95 1.73
C ARG A 94 -9.01 -27.05 1.14
N LEU A 95 -7.71 -26.77 0.95
CA LEU A 95 -6.77 -27.77 0.46
C LEU A 95 -6.58 -28.92 1.45
N ALA A 96 -6.49 -28.62 2.75
CA ALA A 96 -6.38 -29.64 3.79
C ALA A 96 -7.62 -30.54 3.84
N ASP A 97 -8.81 -29.98 3.64
CA ASP A 97 -10.06 -30.74 3.60
C ASP A 97 -10.13 -31.65 2.37
N LEU A 98 -9.73 -31.14 1.20
CA LEU A 98 -9.61 -31.95 -0.01
C LEU A 98 -8.65 -33.12 0.22
N GLN A 99 -7.44 -32.87 0.75
CA GLN A 99 -6.47 -33.94 1.04
C GLN A 99 -7.06 -35.00 1.96
N ARG A 100 -7.71 -34.60 3.06
CA ARG A 100 -8.38 -35.53 3.98
C ARG A 100 -9.38 -36.44 3.26
N ASN A 101 -10.23 -35.87 2.41
CA ASN A 101 -11.24 -36.63 1.66
C ASN A 101 -10.64 -37.66 0.70
N TYR A 102 -9.47 -37.40 0.12
CA TYR A 102 -8.77 -38.36 -0.74
C TYR A 102 -7.94 -39.40 0.03
N THR A 103 -7.65 -39.18 1.31
CA THR A 103 -6.86 -40.09 2.16
C THR A 103 -7.70 -40.96 3.09
N LEU A 104 -8.97 -40.62 3.31
CA LEU A 104 -9.88 -41.49 4.04
C LEU A 104 -10.26 -42.68 3.14
N PRO A 105 -10.15 -43.93 3.62
CA PRO A 105 -10.63 -45.08 2.86
C PRO A 105 -12.15 -44.92 2.69
N THR A 106 -12.60 -44.83 1.44
CA THR A 106 -14.02 -44.96 1.10
C THR A 106 -14.47 -46.34 1.56
N LEU A 107 -15.30 -46.40 2.60
CA LEU A 107 -16.02 -47.62 3.01
C LEU A 107 -17.10 -47.96 1.98
#